data_AF-A0A935Z670-F1
#
_entry.id   AF-A0A935Z670-F1
#
_cell.length_a   1.000
_cell.length_b   1.000
_cell.length_c   1.000
_cell.angle_alpha   90.00
_cell.angle_beta   90.00
_cell.angle_gamma   90.00
#
_symmetry.space_group_name_H-M   'P 1'
#
loop_
_entity.id
_entity.type
_entity.pdbx_description
1 polymer ?
#
loop_
_entity_poly.entity_id
_entity_poly.type
_entity_poly.pdbx_seq_one_letter_code
_entity_poly.pdbx_strand_id
1 'polypeptide(L)'
;MVSSAVRNIVVLSLVTLSLSVLTAGCKKAKPGEACKQKGDVQCVDKKTGVLCVGGKWETIACEGPTGCMTVAGSGSCTHTSYAVGEPCLNEGEPQCSGDRKSMIKCENSHWKLLNKCGGALGCVANVNGAKCDLGAASAGDECTKENEGNASCTPDKKNLLVCKSGKMVLAQTCKGMHGCRQMGTKLECMQTIADLDDPCEGNEGGLACTPDKKSRLVCKAGKMVKERDCKCSVMIDKVNCN
;
A
#
# COMPACT_ATOMS: atom_id res chain seq x y z
N MET A 1 45.23 -43.90 -83.01
CA MET A 1 44.52 -44.98 -82.30
C MET A 1 43.30 -44.38 -81.62
N VAL A 2 42.12 -44.77 -82.12
CA VAL A 2 40.87 -45.07 -81.38
C VAL A 2 40.24 -44.00 -80.46
N SER A 3 39.04 -43.54 -80.89
CA SER A 3 37.80 -43.24 -80.12
C SER A 3 37.79 -42.16 -79.04
N SER A 4 36.70 -41.43 -78.76
CA SER A 4 35.32 -41.35 -79.25
C SER A 4 34.79 -40.02 -78.68
N ALA A 5 34.21 -39.11 -79.48
CA ALA A 5 32.77 -38.85 -79.58
C ALA A 5 31.97 -38.88 -78.25
N VAL A 6 31.27 -37.77 -77.94
CA VAL A 6 29.78 -37.69 -77.86
C VAL A 6 29.30 -36.52 -76.95
N ARG A 7 28.68 -35.53 -77.62
CA ARG A 7 27.41 -34.82 -77.35
C ARG A 7 27.17 -33.93 -76.09
N ASN A 8 26.85 -32.67 -76.42
CA ASN A 8 25.58 -31.95 -76.20
C ASN A 8 25.28 -31.15 -74.92
N ILE A 9 24.96 -29.87 -75.20
CA ILE A 9 23.82 -29.06 -74.71
C ILE A 9 23.98 -28.32 -73.36
N VAL A 10 24.30 -27.02 -73.49
CA VAL A 10 23.67 -25.82 -72.90
C VAL A 10 22.71 -26.05 -71.72
N VAL A 11 23.02 -25.48 -70.54
CA VAL A 11 22.06 -24.68 -69.75
C VAL A 11 22.81 -23.58 -69.00
N LEU A 12 22.41 -22.34 -69.31
CA LEU A 12 22.69 -21.10 -68.60
C LEU A 12 21.92 -21.11 -67.27
N SER A 13 22.60 -21.24 -66.13
CA SER A 13 21.95 -21.11 -64.82
C SER A 13 22.31 -19.78 -64.16
N LEU A 14 21.38 -18.83 -64.27
CA LEU A 14 21.30 -17.62 -63.46
C LEU A 14 21.34 -17.99 -61.97
N VAL A 15 22.39 -17.54 -61.28
CA VAL A 15 22.43 -17.53 -59.81
C VAL A 15 21.57 -16.37 -59.35
N THR A 16 20.28 -16.64 -59.12
CA THR A 16 19.40 -15.72 -58.41
C THR A 16 19.76 -15.75 -56.93
N LEU A 17 20.53 -14.74 -56.50
CA LEU A 17 20.77 -14.46 -55.09
C LEU A 17 19.45 -13.98 -54.47
N SER A 18 18.66 -14.92 -53.96
CA SER A 18 17.42 -14.65 -53.23
C SER A 18 17.76 -14.02 -51.88
N LEU A 19 17.86 -12.69 -51.90
CA LEU A 19 17.86 -11.83 -50.73
C LEU A 19 16.53 -12.02 -50.00
N SER A 20 16.52 -12.97 -49.06
CA SER A 20 15.42 -13.19 -48.13
C SER A 20 15.40 -12.01 -47.17
N VAL A 21 14.61 -10.99 -47.52
CA VAL A 21 14.21 -9.93 -46.60
C VAL A 21 13.38 -10.59 -45.51
N LEU A 22 14.04 -11.02 -44.44
CA LEU A 22 13.38 -11.28 -43.16
C LEU A 22 12.75 -9.96 -42.73
N THR A 23 11.47 -9.81 -43.01
CA THR A 23 10.62 -8.81 -42.39
C THR A 23 10.61 -9.12 -40.89
N ALA A 24 11.56 -8.54 -40.16
CA ALA A 24 11.47 -8.39 -38.71
C ALA A 24 10.36 -7.39 -38.40
N GLY A 25 9.12 -7.75 -38.74
CA GLY A 25 7.96 -7.12 -38.12
C GLY A 25 8.12 -7.37 -36.63
N CYS A 26 8.31 -6.29 -35.87
CA CYS A 26 8.49 -6.34 -34.42
C CYS A 26 7.33 -7.12 -33.81
N LYS A 27 7.55 -8.42 -33.55
CA LYS A 27 6.59 -9.27 -32.85
C LYS A 27 6.53 -8.73 -31.43
N LYS A 28 5.40 -8.15 -31.07
CA LYS A 28 5.13 -7.75 -29.68
C LYS A 28 5.19 -9.01 -28.82
N ALA A 29 6.04 -8.99 -27.78
CA ALA A 29 6.15 -10.09 -26.84
C ALA A 29 4.80 -10.42 -26.21
N LYS A 30 4.56 -11.70 -25.97
CA LYS A 30 3.33 -12.19 -25.32
C LYS A 30 3.62 -12.69 -23.92
N PRO A 31 2.65 -12.57 -22.99
CA PRO A 31 2.77 -13.18 -21.67
C PRO A 31 3.12 -14.67 -21.76
N GLY A 32 4.05 -15.12 -20.91
CA GLY A 32 4.53 -16.51 -20.82
C GLY A 32 5.68 -16.85 -21.78
N GLU A 33 5.97 -16.03 -22.80
CA GLU A 33 7.12 -16.23 -23.68
C GLU A 33 8.43 -15.99 -22.92
N ALA A 34 9.49 -16.68 -23.34
CA ALA A 34 10.81 -16.49 -22.74
C ALA A 34 11.37 -15.09 -23.03
N CYS A 35 11.97 -14.48 -22.02
CA CYS A 35 12.63 -13.20 -22.11
C CYS A 35 14.03 -13.30 -21.52
N LYS A 36 14.99 -12.53 -22.06
CA LYS A 36 16.40 -12.66 -21.69
C LYS A 36 16.86 -11.61 -20.69
N GLN A 37 16.35 -10.38 -20.81
CA GLN A 37 16.82 -9.24 -20.05
C GLN A 37 15.80 -8.89 -18.96
N LYS A 38 16.11 -9.26 -17.70
CA LYS A 38 15.28 -8.91 -16.54
C LYS A 38 15.06 -7.39 -16.51
N GLY A 39 13.82 -6.98 -16.29
CA GLY A 39 13.45 -5.56 -16.24
C GLY A 39 13.12 -4.93 -17.58
N ASP A 40 13.32 -5.64 -18.71
CA ASP A 40 12.79 -5.15 -19.98
C ASP A 40 11.28 -5.07 -19.95
N VAL A 41 10.76 -4.01 -20.58
CA VAL A 41 9.34 -3.80 -20.79
C VAL A 41 9.06 -3.74 -22.29
N GLN A 42 7.96 -4.37 -22.73
CA GLN A 42 7.42 -4.17 -24.07
C GLN A 42 5.96 -3.77 -24.01
N CYS A 43 5.58 -2.81 -24.84
CA CYS A 43 4.18 -2.38 -24.92
C CYS A 43 3.35 -3.32 -25.79
N VAL A 44 2.30 -3.89 -25.21
CA VAL A 44 1.29 -4.65 -25.94
C VAL A 44 0.31 -3.68 -26.58
N ASP A 45 -0.23 -2.78 -25.77
CA ASP A 45 -1.13 -1.69 -26.16
C ASP A 45 -0.88 -0.43 -25.30
N LYS A 46 -1.76 0.58 -25.40
CA LYS A 46 -1.57 1.87 -24.71
C LYS A 46 -1.67 1.76 -23.18
N LYS A 47 -2.38 0.76 -22.64
CA LYS A 47 -2.60 0.55 -21.20
C LYS A 47 -1.95 -0.72 -20.66
N THR A 48 -1.42 -1.57 -21.53
CA THR A 48 -0.87 -2.88 -21.15
C THR A 48 0.54 -3.04 -21.68
N GLY A 49 1.45 -3.41 -20.78
CA GLY A 49 2.81 -3.84 -21.11
C GLY A 49 3.05 -5.28 -20.69
N VAL A 50 4.20 -5.81 -21.08
CA VAL A 50 4.80 -7.01 -20.48
C VAL A 50 6.15 -6.66 -19.89
N LEU A 51 6.44 -7.17 -18.71
CA LEU A 51 7.69 -7.03 -17.97
C LEU A 51 8.43 -8.37 -17.95
N CYS A 52 9.74 -8.35 -18.21
CA CYS A 52 10.56 -9.54 -18.11
C CYS A 52 10.95 -9.82 -16.65
N VAL A 53 10.31 -10.81 -16.04
CA VAL A 53 10.61 -11.31 -14.68
C VAL A 53 10.74 -12.83 -14.71
N GLY A 54 11.68 -13.37 -13.93
CA GLY A 54 11.88 -14.83 -13.88
C GLY A 54 12.19 -15.50 -15.24
N GLY A 55 12.72 -14.74 -16.21
CA GLY A 55 12.99 -15.23 -17.57
C GLY A 55 11.75 -15.39 -18.45
N LYS A 56 10.59 -14.87 -18.03
CA LYS A 56 9.36 -14.85 -18.80
C LYS A 56 8.74 -13.46 -18.87
N TRP A 57 8.03 -13.20 -19.95
CA TRP A 57 7.19 -12.02 -20.07
C TRP A 57 5.94 -12.18 -19.21
N GLU A 58 5.70 -11.24 -18.30
CA GLU A 58 4.49 -11.21 -17.49
C GLU A 58 3.76 -9.88 -17.70
N THR A 59 2.42 -9.92 -17.69
CA THR A 59 1.60 -8.74 -17.95
C THR A 59 1.72 -7.71 -16.83
N ILE A 60 1.81 -6.43 -17.21
CA ILE A 60 1.74 -5.28 -16.29
C ILE A 60 0.75 -4.24 -16.80
N ALA A 61 0.16 -3.50 -15.86
CA ALA A 61 -0.70 -2.36 -16.17
C ALA A 61 0.14 -1.07 -16.32
N CYS A 62 -0.17 -0.27 -17.33
CA CYS A 62 0.44 1.04 -17.56
C CYS A 62 -0.59 2.14 -17.35
N GLU A 63 -0.54 2.75 -16.17
CA GLU A 63 -1.61 3.59 -15.63
C GLU A 63 -1.27 5.08 -15.61
N GLY A 64 0.00 5.42 -15.85
CA GLY A 64 0.41 6.82 -15.97
C GLY A 64 -0.26 7.55 -17.15
N PRO A 65 -0.25 8.89 -17.16
CA PRO A 65 -0.94 9.70 -18.18
C PRO A 65 -0.44 9.43 -19.62
N THR A 66 0.79 8.95 -19.76
CA THR A 66 1.39 8.56 -21.03
C THR A 66 1.05 7.13 -21.45
N GLY A 67 0.56 6.29 -20.53
CA GLY A 67 0.36 4.86 -20.74
C GLY A 67 1.68 4.12 -21.02
N CYS A 68 1.60 3.02 -21.75
CA CYS A 68 2.77 2.33 -22.28
C CYS A 68 3.21 3.01 -23.58
N MET A 69 4.50 3.34 -23.67
CA MET A 69 5.09 3.95 -24.86
C MET A 69 6.41 3.29 -25.23
N THR A 70 6.64 3.06 -26.53
CA THR A 70 7.90 2.52 -27.02
C THR A 70 8.87 3.67 -27.28
N VAL A 71 10.00 3.69 -26.58
CA VAL A 71 11.09 4.66 -26.76
C VAL A 71 12.35 3.90 -27.14
N ALA A 72 12.94 4.25 -28.30
CA ALA A 72 14.16 3.62 -28.82
C ALA A 72 14.13 2.07 -28.87
N GLY A 73 12.96 1.47 -29.14
CA GLY A 73 12.79 0.01 -29.22
C GLY A 73 12.48 -0.69 -27.88
N SER A 74 12.55 0.03 -26.76
CA SER A 74 12.17 -0.45 -25.42
C SER A 74 10.82 0.15 -24.99
N GLY A 75 9.99 -0.64 -24.30
CA GLY A 75 8.76 -0.13 -23.68
C GLY A 75 9.09 0.67 -22.43
N SER A 76 8.40 1.79 -22.25
CA SER A 76 8.38 2.57 -21.03
C SER A 76 6.96 2.55 -20.50
N CYS A 77 6.79 2.07 -19.28
CA CYS A 77 5.52 1.96 -18.61
C CYS A 77 5.60 2.68 -17.27
N THR A 78 4.84 3.76 -17.14
CA THR A 78 4.70 4.43 -15.84
C THR A 78 3.66 3.68 -15.05
N HIS A 79 4.11 3.01 -13.99
CA HIS A 79 3.27 2.22 -13.11
C HIS A 79 3.23 2.85 -11.72
N THR A 80 2.04 3.33 -11.33
CA THR A 80 1.84 4.12 -10.10
C THR A 80 0.86 3.47 -9.13
N SER A 81 0.17 2.40 -9.53
CA SER A 81 -0.89 1.77 -8.73
C SER A 81 -0.72 0.25 -8.75
N TYR A 82 0.17 -0.23 -7.90
CA TYR A 82 0.51 -1.65 -7.81
C TYR A 82 -0.65 -2.53 -7.34
N ALA A 83 -0.79 -3.73 -7.92
CA ALA A 83 -1.72 -4.76 -7.46
C ALA A 83 -1.01 -5.94 -6.80
N VAL A 84 -1.71 -6.64 -5.88
CA VAL A 84 -1.20 -7.89 -5.29
C VAL A 84 -1.05 -8.96 -6.38
N GLY A 85 0.10 -9.61 -6.41
CA GLY A 85 0.43 -10.68 -7.36
C GLY A 85 0.98 -10.18 -8.69
N GLU A 86 1.00 -8.87 -8.93
CA GLU A 86 1.60 -8.30 -10.14
C GLU A 86 3.14 -8.36 -10.05
N PRO A 87 3.85 -8.54 -11.19
CA PRO A 87 5.30 -8.58 -11.20
C PRO A 87 5.92 -7.22 -10.81
N CYS A 88 7.09 -7.29 -10.16
CA CYS A 88 7.84 -6.15 -9.67
C CYS A 88 9.35 -6.36 -9.81
N LEU A 89 10.11 -5.26 -9.92
CA LEU A 89 11.57 -5.31 -10.13
C LEU A 89 12.39 -5.03 -8.89
N ASN A 90 11.94 -4.05 -8.11
CA ASN A 90 12.67 -3.57 -6.94
C ASN A 90 12.15 -4.30 -5.71
N GLU A 91 12.85 -5.38 -5.35
CA GLU A 91 12.68 -6.04 -4.06
C GLU A 91 12.92 -5.02 -2.94
N GLY A 92 12.24 -5.20 -1.80
CA GLY A 92 12.57 -4.41 -0.61
C GLY A 92 11.37 -3.72 0.03
N GLU A 93 11.39 -2.38 0.07
CA GLU A 93 10.53 -1.62 0.97
C GLU A 93 9.02 -1.76 0.67
N PRO A 94 8.17 -1.78 1.73
CA PRO A 94 6.73 -1.80 1.55
C PRO A 94 6.21 -0.61 0.73
N GLN A 95 5.23 -0.89 -0.14
CA GLN A 95 4.48 0.07 -0.94
C GLN A 95 2.99 -0.04 -0.65
N CYS A 96 2.21 0.92 -1.14
CA CYS A 96 0.76 0.84 -1.10
C CYS A 96 0.20 0.26 -2.40
N SER A 97 -0.85 -0.55 -2.28
CA SER A 97 -1.66 -0.93 -3.44
C SER A 97 -2.33 0.29 -4.07
N GLY A 98 -2.67 0.20 -5.35
CA GLY A 98 -3.31 1.30 -6.08
C GLY A 98 -4.62 1.78 -5.50
N ASP A 99 -5.40 0.88 -4.90
CA ASP A 99 -6.65 1.19 -4.21
C ASP A 99 -6.45 1.71 -2.77
N ARG A 100 -5.20 1.75 -2.29
CA ARG A 100 -4.78 2.07 -0.92
C ARG A 100 -5.39 1.17 0.15
N LYS A 101 -5.93 0.00 -0.20
CA LYS A 101 -6.51 -0.93 0.77
C LYS A 101 -5.51 -1.98 1.27
N SER A 102 -4.30 -1.99 0.73
CA SER A 102 -3.27 -2.95 1.09
C SER A 102 -1.90 -2.29 1.14
N MET A 103 -1.08 -2.75 2.08
CA MET A 103 0.36 -2.57 2.05
C MET A 103 0.95 -3.83 1.43
N ILE A 104 1.83 -3.66 0.47
CA ILE A 104 2.40 -4.73 -0.35
C ILE A 104 3.93 -4.64 -0.30
N LYS A 105 4.60 -5.75 -0.56
CA LYS A 105 6.06 -5.80 -0.61
C LYS A 105 6.50 -6.62 -1.81
N CYS A 106 7.48 -6.13 -2.56
CA CYS A 106 8.02 -6.89 -3.68
C CYS A 106 8.88 -8.02 -3.11
N GLU A 107 8.44 -9.27 -3.33
CA GLU A 107 9.14 -10.48 -2.91
C GLU A 107 9.08 -11.54 -4.01
N ASN A 108 10.24 -12.05 -4.41
CA ASN A 108 10.37 -13.01 -5.52
C ASN A 108 9.78 -12.45 -6.82
N SER A 109 10.11 -11.18 -7.09
CA SER A 109 9.70 -10.42 -8.27
C SER A 109 8.18 -10.28 -8.44
N HIS A 110 7.41 -10.44 -7.36
CA HIS A 110 5.96 -10.20 -7.33
C HIS A 110 5.55 -9.41 -6.09
N TRP A 111 4.58 -8.53 -6.24
CA TRP A 111 3.98 -7.83 -5.12
C TRP A 111 3.22 -8.83 -4.23
N LYS A 112 3.74 -9.09 -3.04
CA LYS A 112 3.06 -9.87 -2.01
C LYS A 112 2.26 -8.95 -1.12
N LEU A 113 1.08 -9.42 -0.71
CA LEU A 113 0.30 -8.74 0.31
C LEU A 113 1.07 -8.81 1.63
N LEU A 114 1.45 -7.64 2.16
CA LEU A 114 2.06 -7.54 3.48
C LEU A 114 0.99 -7.33 4.54
N ASN A 115 0.04 -6.42 4.31
CA ASN A 115 -1.09 -6.15 5.22
C ASN A 115 -2.31 -5.61 4.47
N LYS A 116 -3.51 -5.82 5.03
CA LYS A 116 -4.73 -5.10 4.62
C LYS A 116 -4.90 -3.85 5.46
N CYS A 117 -5.13 -2.71 4.83
CA CYS A 117 -5.31 -1.42 5.49
C CYS A 117 -6.80 -1.10 5.56
N GLY A 118 -7.44 -1.58 6.61
CA GLY A 118 -8.89 -1.46 6.83
C GLY A 118 -9.31 -0.13 7.46
N GLY A 119 -8.37 0.69 7.91
CA GLY A 119 -8.66 1.94 8.57
C GLY A 119 -9.02 3.04 7.59
N ALA A 120 -9.59 4.13 8.13
CA ALA A 120 -10.15 5.21 7.31
C ALA A 120 -9.12 5.89 6.41
N LEU A 121 -7.82 5.81 6.73
CA LEU A 121 -6.74 6.35 5.90
C LEU A 121 -6.18 5.35 4.89
N GLY A 122 -6.48 4.06 5.05
CA GLY A 122 -5.91 3.00 4.24
C GLY A 122 -4.36 2.99 4.28
N CYS A 123 -3.74 2.62 3.17
CA CYS A 123 -2.30 2.68 3.01
C CYS A 123 -1.86 4.06 2.55
N VAL A 124 -0.86 4.63 3.23
CA VAL A 124 -0.24 5.92 2.92
C VAL A 124 1.25 5.75 2.71
N ALA A 125 1.74 6.05 1.51
CA ALA A 125 3.16 6.08 1.17
C ALA A 125 3.75 7.49 1.33
N ASN A 126 4.93 7.61 1.92
CA ASN A 126 5.71 8.86 1.99
C ASN A 126 7.22 8.58 1.85
N VAL A 127 8.05 9.61 1.97
CA VAL A 127 9.52 9.51 1.84
C VAL A 127 10.18 8.55 2.83
N ASN A 128 9.49 8.18 3.92
CA ASN A 128 9.95 7.24 4.93
C ASN A 128 9.29 5.85 4.77
N GLY A 129 8.72 5.54 3.61
CA GLY A 129 8.08 4.26 3.29
C GLY A 129 6.56 4.25 3.36
N ALA A 130 5.96 3.10 3.05
CA ALA A 130 4.52 2.89 3.18
C ALA A 130 4.10 2.56 4.61
N LYS A 131 3.01 3.17 5.06
CA LYS A 131 2.36 2.90 6.33
C LYS A 131 0.93 2.45 6.08
N CYS A 132 0.51 1.43 6.79
CA CYS A 132 -0.83 0.87 6.69
C CYS A 132 -1.65 1.33 7.89
N ASP A 133 -2.73 2.08 7.63
CA ASP A 133 -3.80 2.22 8.61
C ASP A 133 -4.58 0.91 8.63
N LEU A 134 -4.16 0.03 9.53
CA LEU A 134 -4.69 -1.31 9.64
C LEU A 134 -6.18 -1.29 9.98
N GLY A 135 -6.65 -0.23 10.66
CA GLY A 135 -8.03 -0.05 11.08
C GLY A 135 -8.55 -1.14 11.99
N ALA A 136 -8.98 -0.73 13.18
CA ALA A 136 -10.02 -1.46 13.90
C ALA A 136 -11.29 -0.64 13.83
N ALA A 137 -12.35 -1.19 13.23
CA ALA A 137 -13.61 -0.48 13.11
C ALA A 137 -14.37 -0.51 14.44
N SER A 138 -14.13 -1.51 15.28
CA SER A 138 -14.88 -1.69 16.53
C SER A 138 -14.04 -2.37 17.61
N ALA A 139 -14.44 -2.15 18.86
CA ALA A 139 -13.95 -2.96 19.97
C ALA A 139 -14.33 -4.43 19.75
N GLY A 140 -13.39 -5.33 19.99
CA GLY A 140 -13.54 -6.78 19.80
C GLY A 140 -13.04 -7.30 18.46
N ASP A 141 -12.77 -6.42 17.49
CA ASP A 141 -12.18 -6.81 16.19
C ASP A 141 -10.86 -7.56 16.41
N GLU A 142 -10.60 -8.57 15.58
CA GLU A 142 -9.35 -9.32 15.66
C GLU A 142 -8.18 -8.46 15.19
N CYS A 143 -7.05 -8.60 15.87
CA CYS A 143 -5.77 -8.03 15.45
C CYS A 143 -4.68 -9.11 15.55
N THR A 144 -3.60 -8.96 14.79
CA THR A 144 -2.54 -9.97 14.71
C THR A 144 -1.46 -9.71 15.76
N LYS A 145 -0.56 -10.68 15.97
CA LYS A 145 0.57 -10.52 16.91
C LYS A 145 1.52 -9.40 16.50
N GLU A 146 1.67 -9.18 15.20
CA GLU A 146 2.46 -8.09 14.62
C GLU A 146 1.85 -6.71 14.92
N ASN A 147 0.58 -6.69 15.33
CA ASN A 147 -0.18 -5.47 15.64
C ASN A 147 -0.36 -5.25 17.14
N GLU A 148 0.18 -6.13 18.00
CA GLU A 148 0.07 -5.98 19.46
C GLU A 148 0.59 -4.61 19.92
N GLY A 149 -0.23 -3.88 20.67
CA GLY A 149 0.07 -2.52 21.11
C GLY A 149 -0.24 -1.40 20.09
N ASN A 150 -0.58 -1.71 18.84
CA ASN A 150 -0.99 -0.69 17.87
C ASN A 150 -2.37 -0.12 18.23
N ALA A 151 -2.54 1.17 17.97
CA ALA A 151 -3.75 1.91 18.32
C ALA A 151 -4.52 2.39 17.07
N SER A 152 -5.85 2.43 17.15
CA SER A 152 -6.75 2.88 16.08
C SER A 152 -7.92 3.68 16.65
N CYS A 153 -8.40 4.67 15.89
CA CYS A 153 -9.66 5.34 16.21
C CYS A 153 -10.85 4.47 15.77
N THR A 154 -11.96 4.53 16.51
CA THR A 154 -13.25 4.05 15.99
C THR A 154 -13.73 4.91 14.82
N PRO A 155 -14.58 4.38 13.90
CA PRO A 155 -15.12 5.10 12.75
C PRO A 155 -15.88 6.38 13.13
N ASP A 156 -16.56 6.36 14.28
CA ASP A 156 -17.25 7.53 14.83
C ASP A 156 -16.31 8.56 15.48
N LYS A 157 -15.01 8.24 15.55
CA LYS A 157 -13.93 9.03 16.14
C LYS A 157 -14.11 9.29 17.64
N LYS A 158 -14.94 8.52 18.34
CA LYS A 158 -15.22 8.73 19.76
C LYS A 158 -14.32 7.91 20.68
N ASN A 159 -13.61 6.92 20.16
CA ASN A 159 -12.80 6.02 20.99
C ASN A 159 -11.45 5.73 20.36
N LEU A 160 -10.48 5.50 21.23
CA LEU A 160 -9.18 4.94 20.92
C LEU A 160 -9.17 3.48 21.32
N LEU A 161 -8.90 2.61 20.36
CA LEU A 161 -8.72 1.18 20.55
C LEU A 161 -7.24 0.82 20.50
N VAL A 162 -6.81 -0.18 21.26
CA VAL A 162 -5.45 -0.75 21.22
C VAL A 162 -5.56 -2.26 21.04
N CYS A 163 -4.70 -2.84 20.19
CA CYS A 163 -4.61 -4.28 20.05
C CYS A 163 -3.98 -4.89 21.31
N LYS A 164 -4.73 -5.76 22.00
CA LYS A 164 -4.26 -6.56 23.11
C LYS A 164 -4.69 -8.01 22.98
N SER A 165 -3.75 -8.93 23.10
CA SER A 165 -4.01 -10.37 23.04
C SER A 165 -4.80 -10.78 21.80
N GLY A 166 -4.47 -10.18 20.66
CA GLY A 166 -5.14 -10.47 19.38
C GLY A 166 -6.56 -9.91 19.22
N LYS A 167 -6.99 -9.00 20.11
CA LYS A 167 -8.25 -8.26 19.97
C LYS A 167 -8.07 -6.76 20.19
N MET A 168 -8.85 -5.98 19.49
CA MET A 168 -8.90 -4.53 19.66
C MET A 168 -9.74 -4.20 20.90
N VAL A 169 -9.13 -3.62 21.91
CA VAL A 169 -9.79 -3.26 23.18
C VAL A 169 -9.88 -1.76 23.35
N LEU A 170 -10.91 -1.29 24.05
CA LEU A 170 -11.08 0.14 24.35
C LEU A 170 -9.98 0.62 25.30
N ALA A 171 -9.15 1.56 24.84
CA ALA A 171 -8.07 2.15 25.63
C ALA A 171 -8.45 3.53 26.19
N GLN A 172 -9.15 4.35 25.39
CA GLN A 172 -9.60 5.68 25.81
C GLN A 172 -10.92 6.09 25.16
N THR A 173 -11.71 6.89 25.87
CA THR A 173 -12.86 7.63 25.33
C THR A 173 -12.43 9.05 24.91
N CYS A 174 -12.58 9.38 23.64
CA CYS A 174 -12.16 10.65 23.04
C CYS A 174 -13.37 11.57 22.89
N LYS A 175 -13.96 12.01 24.01
CA LYS A 175 -15.17 12.85 24.04
C LYS A 175 -14.87 14.36 23.93
N GLY A 176 -13.59 14.74 23.97
CA GLY A 176 -13.14 16.11 23.80
C GLY A 176 -13.24 16.62 22.36
N MET A 177 -12.84 17.88 22.17
CA MET A 177 -12.91 18.54 20.86
C MET A 177 -12.05 17.79 19.84
N HIS A 178 -12.58 17.54 18.63
CA HIS A 178 -11.95 16.74 17.56
C HIS A 178 -11.87 15.22 17.80
N GLY A 179 -12.24 14.74 18.97
CA GLY A 179 -12.30 13.31 19.29
C GLY A 179 -10.96 12.59 19.09
N CYS A 180 -11.03 11.39 18.51
CA CYS A 180 -9.90 10.60 18.09
C CYS A 180 -9.51 10.97 16.65
N ARG A 181 -8.25 11.32 16.43
CA ARG A 181 -7.72 11.65 15.10
C ARG A 181 -6.27 11.26 14.95
N GLN A 182 -5.85 11.02 13.72
CA GLN A 182 -4.44 10.83 13.41
C GLN A 182 -3.78 12.16 13.02
N MET A 183 -2.65 12.44 13.63
CA MET A 183 -1.79 13.60 13.40
C MET A 183 -0.42 13.10 12.89
N GLY A 184 -0.33 12.90 11.57
CA GLY A 184 0.85 12.33 10.93
C GLY A 184 1.09 10.89 11.37
N THR A 185 2.14 10.66 12.16
CA THR A 185 2.48 9.34 12.70
C THR A 185 1.96 9.10 14.12
N LYS A 186 1.32 10.11 14.72
CA LYS A 186 0.75 10.02 16.07
C LYS A 186 -0.75 9.86 15.99
N LEU A 187 -1.32 9.04 16.85
CA LEU A 187 -2.75 9.04 17.10
C LEU A 187 -3.03 9.93 18.32
N GLU A 188 -3.96 10.85 18.18
CA GLU A 188 -4.36 11.79 19.21
C GLU A 188 -5.80 11.49 19.63
N CYS A 189 -6.02 11.34 20.93
CA CYS A 189 -7.33 11.20 21.53
C CYS A 189 -7.56 12.38 22.48
N MET A 190 -8.47 13.28 22.09
CA MET A 190 -8.85 14.39 22.96
C MET A 190 -9.79 13.88 24.06
N GLN A 191 -9.24 13.65 25.25
CA GLN A 191 -9.98 13.22 26.45
C GLN A 191 -10.28 14.37 27.43
N THR A 192 -10.33 15.62 26.95
CA THR A 192 -10.61 16.79 27.81
C THR A 192 -12.04 16.83 28.37
N ILE A 193 -12.92 15.97 27.87
CA ILE A 193 -14.23 15.65 28.43
C ILE A 193 -14.24 14.13 28.68
N ALA A 194 -14.73 13.70 29.85
CA ALA A 194 -14.86 12.29 30.19
C ALA A 194 -15.95 12.05 31.24
N ASP A 195 -16.47 10.83 31.30
CA ASP A 195 -17.33 10.36 32.39
C ASP A 195 -16.49 9.72 33.50
N LEU A 196 -17.08 9.50 34.68
CA LEU A 196 -16.45 8.71 35.73
C LEU A 196 -16.21 7.28 35.24
N ASP A 197 -15.08 6.72 35.64
CA ASP A 197 -14.61 5.38 35.27
C ASP A 197 -14.30 5.17 33.78
N ASP A 198 -14.38 6.21 32.95
CA ASP A 198 -13.90 6.15 31.57
C ASP A 198 -12.45 5.65 31.53
N PRO A 199 -12.09 4.73 30.62
CA PRO A 199 -10.72 4.27 30.48
C PRO A 199 -9.84 5.43 29.97
N CYS A 200 -8.64 5.56 30.53
CA CYS A 200 -7.68 6.62 30.17
C CYS A 200 -6.26 6.05 30.05
N GLU A 201 -6.14 4.83 29.53
CA GLU A 201 -4.88 4.11 29.46
C GLU A 201 -3.81 4.89 28.67
N GLY A 202 -2.59 5.00 29.22
CA GLY A 202 -1.51 5.76 28.60
C GLY A 202 -1.60 7.28 28.77
N ASN A 203 -2.57 7.79 29.54
CA ASN A 203 -2.75 9.21 29.84
C ASN A 203 -2.86 9.46 31.36
N GLU A 204 -2.03 8.77 32.15
CA GLU A 204 -2.01 8.91 33.61
C GLU A 204 -1.78 10.37 34.04
N GLY A 205 -2.57 10.87 34.99
CA GLY A 205 -2.56 12.29 35.39
C GLY A 205 -3.27 13.23 34.40
N GLY A 206 -3.73 12.73 33.25
CA GLY A 206 -4.52 13.49 32.29
C GLY A 206 -5.81 14.04 32.92
N LEU A 207 -6.17 15.27 32.58
CA LEU A 207 -7.32 15.97 33.15
C LEU A 207 -8.49 15.99 32.16
N ALA A 208 -9.71 15.92 32.70
CA ALA A 208 -10.93 16.11 31.93
C ALA A 208 -11.99 16.87 32.74
N CYS A 209 -12.97 17.47 32.07
CA CYS A 209 -14.21 17.88 32.71
C CYS A 209 -15.27 16.78 32.59
N THR A 210 -16.15 16.68 33.59
CA THR A 210 -17.44 16.00 33.41
C THR A 210 -18.26 16.69 32.30
N PRO A 211 -19.16 15.99 31.58
CA PRO A 211 -19.95 16.60 30.51
C PRO A 211 -20.84 17.76 30.98
N ASP A 212 -21.29 17.71 32.23
CA ASP A 212 -22.08 18.76 32.88
C ASP A 212 -21.24 19.97 33.37
N LYS A 213 -19.91 19.89 33.24
CA LYS A 213 -18.93 20.91 33.61
C LYS A 213 -18.89 21.26 35.10
N LYS A 214 -19.37 20.36 35.97
CA LYS A 214 -19.44 20.59 37.44
C LYS A 214 -18.28 19.97 38.23
N SER A 215 -17.48 19.11 37.61
CA SER A 215 -16.31 18.51 38.27
C SER A 215 -15.15 18.36 37.29
N ARG A 216 -13.93 18.37 37.86
CA ARG A 216 -12.71 17.96 37.16
C ARG A 216 -12.39 16.52 37.51
N LEU A 217 -12.05 15.75 36.49
CA LEU A 217 -11.58 14.37 36.58
C LEU A 217 -10.08 14.33 36.32
N VAL A 218 -9.43 13.30 36.86
CA VAL A 218 -8.02 12.98 36.62
C VAL A 218 -7.89 11.49 36.33
N CYS A 219 -7.05 11.13 35.37
CA CYS A 219 -6.73 9.74 35.11
C CYS A 219 -5.87 9.18 36.25
N LYS A 220 -6.38 8.16 36.95
CA LYS A 220 -5.64 7.40 37.96
C LYS A 220 -5.84 5.91 37.75
N ALA A 221 -4.75 5.16 37.72
CA ALA A 221 -4.76 3.71 37.51
C ALA A 221 -5.56 3.32 36.25
N GLY A 222 -5.41 4.09 35.17
CA GLY A 222 -6.06 3.84 33.89
C GLY A 222 -7.56 4.14 33.85
N LYS A 223 -8.14 4.79 34.87
CA LYS A 223 -9.54 5.25 34.88
C LYS A 223 -9.67 6.72 35.26
N MET A 224 -10.65 7.38 34.68
CA MET A 224 -11.01 8.75 35.04
C MET A 224 -11.73 8.77 36.39
N VAL A 225 -11.08 9.34 37.40
CA VAL A 225 -11.66 9.48 38.74
C VAL A 225 -11.93 10.94 39.07
N LYS A 226 -12.92 11.19 39.92
CA LYS A 226 -13.22 12.55 40.38
C LYS A 226 -12.02 13.10 41.16
N GLU A 227 -11.53 14.26 40.74
CA GLU A 227 -10.49 14.98 41.47
C GLU A 227 -11.11 15.99 42.45
N ARG A 228 -12.02 16.85 41.95
CA ARG A 228 -12.76 17.83 42.76
C ARG A 228 -13.97 18.40 42.01
N ASP A 229 -14.89 18.99 42.77
CA ASP A 229 -15.97 19.84 42.23
C ASP A 229 -15.45 21.25 41.92
N CYS A 230 -15.88 21.79 40.79
CA CYS A 230 -15.54 23.14 40.34
C CYS A 230 -16.34 23.53 39.10
N LYS A 231 -16.28 24.81 38.73
CA LYS A 231 -16.72 25.24 37.40
C LYS A 231 -15.65 24.86 36.39
N CYS A 232 -15.82 23.71 35.75
CA CYS A 232 -14.85 23.16 34.81
C CYS A 232 -15.01 23.75 33.42
N SER A 233 -13.91 24.06 32.73
CA SER A 233 -13.94 24.53 31.34
C SER A 233 -12.76 23.98 30.55
N VAL A 234 -12.98 23.77 29.25
CA VAL A 234 -11.98 23.25 28.32
C VAL A 234 -11.65 24.33 27.28
N MET A 235 -10.36 24.60 27.09
CA MET A 235 -9.85 25.45 26.01
C MET A 235 -8.86 24.64 25.19
N ILE A 236 -9.30 24.16 24.02
CA ILE A 236 -8.56 23.26 23.12
C ILE A 236 -8.16 21.96 23.84
N ASP A 237 -6.97 21.94 24.45
CA ASP A 237 -6.34 20.82 25.15
C ASP A 237 -6.20 21.07 26.66
N LYS A 238 -6.52 22.28 27.13
CA LYS A 238 -6.36 22.66 28.54
C LYS A 238 -7.66 22.56 29.31
N VAL A 239 -7.60 21.91 30.48
CA VAL A 239 -8.70 21.78 31.43
C VAL A 239 -8.50 22.72 32.61
N ASN A 240 -9.40 23.69 32.74
CA ASN A 240 -9.43 24.67 33.81
C ASN A 240 -10.56 24.33 34.81
N CYS A 241 -10.35 24.66 36.08
CA CYS A 241 -11.26 24.30 37.15
C CYS A 241 -11.21 25.42 38.20
N ASN A 242 -12.21 26.30 38.13
CA ASN A 242 -12.35 27.51 38.95
C ASN A 242 -13.34 27.31 40.08
#